data_AF-A0A7M1STR1-F1
#
_entry.id   AF-A0A7M1STR1-F1
#
_cell.length_a   1.000
_cell.length_b   1.000
_cell.length_c   1.000
_cell.angle_alpha   90.00
_cell.angle_beta   90.00
_cell.angle_gamma   90.00
#
_symmetry.space_group_name_H-M   'P 1'
#
loop_
_entity.id
_entity.type
_entity.pdbx_description
1 polymer ?
#
loop_
_entity_poly.entity_id
_entity_poly.type
_entity_poly.pdbx_seq_one_letter_code
_entity_poly.pdbx_strand_id
1 'polypeptide(L)'
;MPGQARDVSLNVTRSTGVTVFQTKPARLVWTADDQIQVIDRSPLGDQELVFHARPQEITKASYMGNAGAAQCYLTLRTANAKVKVDLGGAHPTPHQGESVEQYNQRVAAEGIPPHRWWTDRLATYNVPTKFWSFGKVFGITLAATLGVLAIIFGIAALVFALS
;
A
#
# COMPACT_ATOMS: atom_id res chain seq x y z
N MET A 1 -20.40 7.79 13.94
CA MET A 1 -19.61 7.97 15.17
C MET A 1 -18.19 7.52 14.86
N PRO A 2 -17.16 8.37 14.97
CA PRO A 2 -15.78 7.92 14.81
C PRO A 2 -15.45 7.08 16.05
N GLY A 3 -15.60 5.76 15.94
CA GLY A 3 -15.24 4.82 16.99
C GLY A 3 -13.75 4.92 17.30
N GLN A 4 -13.41 4.79 18.59
CA GLN A 4 -12.06 4.78 19.15
C GLN A 4 -11.03 4.26 18.14
N ALA A 5 -10.06 5.11 17.80
CA ALA A 5 -8.94 4.73 16.95
C ALA A 5 -8.13 3.64 17.67
N ARG A 6 -8.45 2.39 17.37
CA ARG A 6 -7.73 1.23 17.84
C ARG A 6 -6.34 1.26 17.21
N ASP A 7 -5.30 1.03 18.02
CA ASP A 7 -3.97 0.76 17.50
C ASP A 7 -4.03 -0.45 16.55
N VAL A 8 -3.65 -0.24 15.29
CA VAL A 8 -3.50 -1.33 14.31
C VAL A 8 -2.02 -1.55 14.11
N SER A 9 -1.52 -2.73 14.47
CA SER A 9 -0.12 -3.10 14.24
C SER A 9 -0.03 -4.37 13.42
N LEU A 10 0.60 -4.27 12.24
CA LEU A 10 0.81 -5.37 11.32
C LEU A 10 2.31 -5.63 11.10
N ASN A 11 2.71 -6.89 11.13
CA ASN A 11 3.96 -7.36 10.57
C ASN A 11 3.82 -7.37 9.05
N VAL A 12 4.70 -6.65 8.36
CA VAL A 12 4.67 -6.47 6.90
C VAL A 12 6.09 -6.55 6.33
N THR A 13 6.19 -6.53 5.01
CA THR A 13 7.47 -6.47 4.30
C THR A 13 7.62 -5.11 3.64
N ARG A 14 8.67 -4.35 3.97
CA ARG A 14 8.97 -3.06 3.34
C ARG A 14 9.86 -3.26 2.12
N SER A 15 9.56 -2.59 1.02
CA SER A 15 10.43 -2.52 -0.15
C SER A 15 11.50 -1.45 0.07
N THR A 16 12.78 -1.82 -0.06
CA THR A 16 13.95 -0.95 0.16
C THR A 16 14.58 -0.41 -1.11
N GLY A 17 14.18 -0.90 -2.28
CA GLY A 17 14.68 -0.40 -3.56
C GLY A 17 13.69 -0.57 -4.71
N VAL A 18 14.22 -0.50 -5.94
CA VAL A 18 13.40 -0.50 -7.17
C VAL A 18 12.91 -1.92 -7.50
N THR A 19 13.69 -2.95 -7.14
CA THR A 19 13.38 -4.35 -7.43
C THR A 19 12.56 -4.99 -6.30
N VAL A 20 11.72 -5.96 -6.67
CA VAL A 20 10.84 -6.69 -5.73
C VAL A 20 11.60 -7.56 -4.72
N PHE A 21 12.89 -7.81 -4.95
CA PHE A 21 13.75 -8.64 -4.09
C PHE A 21 14.43 -7.84 -2.98
N GLN A 22 14.51 -6.51 -3.12
CA GLN A 22 15.06 -5.64 -2.09
C GLN A 22 13.95 -5.32 -1.09
N THR A 23 13.82 -6.21 -0.11
CA THR A 23 12.82 -6.06 0.96
C THR A 23 13.43 -6.25 2.34
N LYS A 24 12.78 -5.69 3.35
CA LYS A 24 13.11 -5.84 4.77
C LYS A 24 11.85 -6.14 5.57
N PRO A 25 11.90 -7.05 6.57
CA PRO A 25 10.83 -7.20 7.53
C PRO A 25 10.56 -5.87 8.25
N ALA A 26 9.29 -5.52 8.42
CA ALA A 26 8.89 -4.27 9.04
C ALA A 26 7.61 -4.42 9.86
N ARG A 27 7.28 -3.40 10.63
CA ARG A 27 6.00 -3.20 11.31
C ARG A 27 5.34 -1.98 10.72
N LEU A 28 4.08 -2.11 10.31
CA LEU A 28 3.22 -0.99 9.96
C LEU A 28 2.27 -0.77 11.12
N VAL A 29 2.27 0.43 11.68
CA VAL A 29 1.44 0.81 12.82
C VAL A 29 0.58 2.01 12.46
N TRP A 30 -0.72 1.91 12.73
CA TRP A 30 -1.62 3.04 12.91
C TRP A 30 -1.79 3.25 14.41
N THR A 31 -1.38 4.39 14.93
CA THR A 31 -1.45 4.68 16.37
C THR A 31 -2.83 5.24 16.75
N ALA A 32 -3.15 5.23 18.04
CA ALA A 32 -4.36 5.81 18.61
C ALA A 32 -4.45 7.32 18.36
N ASP A 33 -3.30 8.00 18.31
CA ASP A 33 -3.17 9.41 17.90
C ASP A 33 -3.23 9.63 16.37
N ASP A 34 -3.76 8.65 15.63
CA ASP A 34 -3.88 8.63 14.18
C ASP A 34 -2.56 8.80 13.40
N GLN A 35 -1.42 8.43 13.97
CA GLN A 35 -0.13 8.51 13.28
C GLN A 35 0.16 7.19 12.57
N ILE A 36 0.85 7.27 11.44
CA ILE A 36 1.36 6.09 10.76
C ILE A 36 2.86 5.98 11.01
N GLN A 37 3.29 4.79 11.41
CA GLN A 37 4.68 4.45 11.59
C GLN A 37 5.04 3.21 10.78
N VAL A 38 6.23 3.22 10.18
CA VAL A 38 6.87 2.03 9.62
C VAL A 38 8.20 1.82 10.33
N ILE A 39 8.34 0.67 10.96
CA ILE A 39 9.51 0.32 11.79
C ILE A 39 10.16 -0.90 11.16
N ASP A 40 11.37 -0.76 10.64
CA ASP A 40 12.16 -1.89 10.17
C ASP A 40 12.56 -2.79 11.34
N ARG A 41 12.57 -4.10 11.07
CA ARG A 41 13.01 -5.11 12.02
C ARG A 41 14.22 -5.85 11.47
N SER A 42 15.30 -5.79 12.23
CA SER A 42 16.48 -6.62 12.02
C SER A 42 16.26 -8.02 12.58
N PRO A 43 16.80 -9.08 11.96
CA PRO A 43 16.90 -10.41 12.58
C PRO A 43 17.63 -10.39 13.93
N LEU A 44 18.47 -9.39 14.17
CA LEU A 44 19.24 -9.20 15.40
C LEU A 44 18.44 -8.51 16.52
N GLY A 45 17.19 -8.15 16.26
CA GLY A 45 16.31 -7.49 17.24
C GLY A 45 16.29 -5.97 17.17
N ASP A 46 17.20 -5.35 16.41
CA ASP A 46 17.20 -3.90 16.19
C ASP A 46 15.91 -3.44 15.51
N GLN A 47 15.38 -2.32 15.98
CA GLN A 47 14.21 -1.65 15.41
C GLN A 47 14.59 -0.25 14.95
N GLU A 48 14.25 0.08 13.72
CA GLU A 48 14.56 1.38 13.13
C GLU A 48 13.27 2.02 12.61
N LEU A 49 12.92 3.20 13.13
CA LEU A 49 11.76 3.96 12.65
C LEU A 49 12.13 4.63 11.30
N VAL A 50 11.65 4.05 10.20
CA VAL A 50 11.99 4.49 8.83
C VAL A 50 10.93 5.39 8.20
N PHE A 51 9.72 5.41 8.76
CA PHE A 51 8.66 6.32 8.35
C PHE A 51 7.81 6.66 9.56
N HIS A 52 7.52 7.94 9.73
CA HIS A 52 6.61 8.45 10.75
C HIS A 52 5.92 9.67 10.19
N ALA A 53 4.60 9.66 10.16
CA ALA A 53 3.83 10.78 9.67
C ALA A 53 2.43 10.81 10.29
N ARG A 54 1.95 12.02 10.56
CA ARG A 54 0.53 12.30 10.75
C ARG A 54 -0.18 12.33 9.38
N PRO A 55 -1.51 12.09 9.32
CA PRO A 55 -2.25 12.12 8.07
C PRO A 55 -2.07 13.43 7.31
N GLN A 56 -2.03 14.56 8.02
CA GLN A 56 -1.86 15.90 7.43
C GLN A 56 -0.49 16.10 6.77
N GLU A 57 0.51 15.29 7.12
CA GLU A 57 1.86 15.36 6.57
C GLU A 57 2.03 14.46 5.33
N ILE A 58 1.06 13.58 5.07
CA ILE A 58 1.06 12.66 3.94
C ILE A 58 0.52 13.38 2.72
N THR A 59 1.39 13.64 1.75
CA THR A 59 1.06 14.33 0.51
C THR A 59 0.39 13.41 -0.50
N LYS A 60 0.63 12.10 -0.39
CA LYS A 60 0.01 11.09 -1.25
C LYS A 60 0.04 9.70 -0.63
N ALA A 61 -1.07 9.00 -0.73
CA ALA A 61 -1.14 7.57 -0.46
C ALA A 61 -1.61 6.82 -1.71
N SER A 62 -1.09 5.62 -1.93
CA SER A 62 -1.64 4.76 -2.98
C SER A 62 -1.57 3.30 -2.59
N TYR A 63 -2.62 2.57 -2.94
CA TYR A 63 -2.66 1.13 -2.81
C TYR A 63 -2.73 0.50 -4.20
N MET A 64 -1.86 -0.47 -4.45
CA MET A 64 -1.85 -1.29 -5.65
C MET A 64 -2.23 -2.71 -5.28
N GLY A 65 -3.44 -3.12 -5.66
CA GLY A 65 -3.91 -4.49 -5.49
C GLY A 65 -3.57 -5.32 -6.74
N ASN A 66 -2.99 -6.49 -6.53
CA ASN A 66 -2.74 -7.43 -7.63
C ASN A 66 -3.91 -8.40 -7.82
N ALA A 67 -4.03 -8.97 -9.02
CA ALA A 67 -4.94 -10.09 -9.28
C ALA A 67 -4.26 -11.40 -8.87
N GLY A 68 -4.88 -12.16 -7.96
CA GLY A 68 -4.42 -13.47 -7.49
C GLY A 68 -3.22 -13.42 -6.56
N ALA A 69 -3.47 -13.43 -5.23
CA ALA A 69 -2.54 -13.65 -4.10
C ALA A 69 -1.16 -12.93 -4.08
N ALA A 70 -0.83 -12.14 -5.08
CA ALA A 70 0.47 -11.53 -5.26
C ALA A 70 0.49 -10.12 -4.64
N GLN A 71 1.70 -9.76 -4.20
CA GLN A 71 2.15 -8.49 -3.61
C GLN A 71 1.15 -7.33 -3.72
N CYS A 72 0.68 -6.85 -2.58
CA CYS A 72 -0.31 -5.79 -2.45
C CYS A 72 0.33 -4.57 -1.79
N TYR A 73 0.78 -3.61 -2.59
CA TYR A 73 1.62 -2.55 -2.07
C TYR A 73 0.82 -1.32 -1.61
N LEU A 74 1.00 -0.95 -0.34
CA LEU A 74 0.70 0.37 0.16
C LEU A 74 1.95 1.27 0.02
N THR A 75 1.80 2.40 -0.64
CA THR A 75 2.83 3.43 -0.76
C THR A 75 2.35 4.70 -0.07
N LEU A 76 3.16 5.21 0.85
CA LEU A 76 2.92 6.46 1.55
C LEU A 76 4.05 7.43 1.20
N ARG A 77 3.69 8.70 1.01
CA ARG A 77 4.63 9.76 0.67
C ARG A 77 4.33 11.02 1.47
N THR A 78 5.36 11.60 2.05
CA THR A 78 5.38 12.95 2.62
C THR A 78 6.22 13.86 1.73
N ALA A 79 6.47 15.10 2.16
CA ALA A 79 7.40 15.99 1.48
C ALA A 79 8.83 15.41 1.42
N ASN A 80 9.26 14.75 2.51
CA ASN A 80 10.66 14.37 2.72
C ASN A 80 10.90 12.86 2.67
N ALA A 81 9.85 12.05 2.73
CA ALA A 81 9.98 10.60 2.83
C ALA A 81 8.98 9.87 1.92
N LYS A 82 9.36 8.66 1.51
CA LYS A 82 8.49 7.73 0.81
C LYS A 82 8.73 6.34 1.36
N VAL A 83 7.65 5.63 1.68
CA VAL A 83 7.71 4.23 2.08
C VAL A 83 6.76 3.40 1.23
N LYS A 84 7.17 2.17 0.95
CA LYS A 84 6.37 1.17 0.22
C LYS A 84 6.38 -0.13 1.01
N VAL A 85 5.22 -0.61 1.43
CA VAL A 85 5.05 -1.83 2.22
C VAL A 85 4.12 -2.79 1.48
N ASP A 86 4.45 -4.07 1.53
CA ASP A 86 3.62 -5.15 1.02
C ASP A 86 2.66 -5.64 2.12
N LEU A 87 1.37 -5.55 1.83
CA LEU A 87 0.28 -6.01 2.68
C LEU A 87 -0.16 -7.44 2.36
N GLY A 88 0.33 -8.05 1.27
CA GLY A 88 -0.12 -9.38 0.82
C GLY A 88 0.17 -10.51 1.80
N GLY A 89 1.23 -10.37 2.61
CA GLY A 89 1.57 -11.27 3.72
C GLY A 89 1.46 -10.60 5.09
N ALA A 90 0.56 -9.62 5.25
CA ALA A 90 0.43 -8.90 6.50
C ALA A 90 -0.25 -9.76 7.58
N HIS A 91 0.31 -9.74 8.79
CA HIS A 91 -0.27 -10.43 9.95
C HIS A 91 -0.26 -9.51 11.17
N PRO A 92 -1.25 -9.59 12.07
CA PRO A 92 -1.23 -8.82 13.31
C PRO A 92 0.06 -9.05 14.10
N THR A 93 0.58 -7.97 14.68
CA THR A 93 1.72 -8.10 15.58
C THR A 93 1.28 -8.82 16.87
N PRO A 94 2.03 -9.84 17.34
CA PRO A 94 1.78 -10.44 18.65
C PRO A 94 2.05 -9.46 19.78
N HIS A 95 1.24 -9.49 20.84
CA HIS A 95 1.54 -8.76 22.06
C HIS A 95 2.68 -9.43 22.84
N GLN A 96 3.41 -8.66 23.65
CA GLN A 96 4.47 -9.25 24.48
C GLN A 96 3.87 -10.25 25.47
N GLY A 97 4.45 -11.45 25.54
CA GLY A 97 3.99 -12.53 26.42
C GLY A 97 2.68 -13.20 25.99
N GLU A 98 2.15 -12.87 24.81
CA GLU A 98 0.93 -13.49 24.27
C GLU A 98 1.18 -14.94 23.87
N SER A 99 0.34 -15.86 24.35
CA SER A 99 0.39 -17.27 23.92
C SER A 99 -0.13 -17.41 22.48
N VAL A 100 0.17 -18.54 21.84
CA VAL A 100 -0.31 -18.82 20.47
C VAL A 100 -1.83 -18.89 20.43
N GLU A 101 -2.46 -19.46 21.45
CA GLU A 101 -3.92 -19.57 21.57
C GLU A 101 -4.56 -18.20 21.76
N GLN A 102 -3.98 -17.35 22.62
CA GLN A 102 -4.43 -15.98 22.83
C GLN A 102 -4.32 -15.15 21.55
N TYR A 103 -3.18 -15.27 20.85
CA TYR A 103 -2.97 -14.63 19.56
C TYR A 103 -4.04 -15.07 18.54
N ASN A 104 -4.25 -16.38 18.38
CA ASN A 104 -5.21 -16.91 17.41
C ASN A 104 -6.65 -16.48 17.73
N GLN A 105 -7.04 -16.52 19.01
CA GLN A 105 -8.36 -16.03 19.44
C GLN A 105 -8.53 -14.55 19.15
N ARG A 106 -7.51 -13.74 19.43
CA ARG A 106 -7.52 -12.30 19.16
C ARG A 106 -7.62 -12.01 17.67
N VAL A 107 -6.79 -12.65 16.85
CA VAL A 107 -6.84 -12.48 15.39
C VAL A 107 -8.18 -12.92 14.82
N ALA A 108 -8.79 -13.98 15.36
CA ALA A 108 -10.12 -14.41 14.96
C ALA A 108 -11.23 -13.43 15.38
N ALA A 109 -11.12 -12.80 16.55
CA ALA A 109 -12.10 -11.84 17.06
C ALA A 109 -11.99 -10.46 16.39
N GLU A 110 -10.77 -10.00 16.15
CA GLU A 110 -10.48 -8.62 15.71
C GLU A 110 -10.31 -8.51 14.20
N GLY A 111 -9.92 -9.62 13.57
CA GLY A 111 -9.60 -9.68 12.16
C GLY A 111 -8.34 -8.89 11.78
N ILE A 112 -7.98 -9.00 10.51
CA ILE A 112 -6.94 -8.17 9.88
C ILE A 112 -7.66 -7.08 9.09
N PRO A 113 -7.32 -5.79 9.28
CA PRO A 113 -7.91 -4.72 8.49
C PRO A 113 -7.75 -5.01 6.98
N PRO A 114 -8.82 -4.86 6.19
CA PRO A 114 -8.73 -5.05 4.74
C PRO A 114 -7.64 -4.17 4.15
N HIS A 115 -6.95 -4.61 3.10
CA HIS A 115 -5.82 -3.83 2.56
C HIS A 115 -6.20 -2.40 2.14
N ARG A 116 -7.44 -2.18 1.68
CA ARG A 116 -7.96 -0.85 1.31
C ARG A 116 -8.22 0.06 2.51
N TRP A 117 -8.39 -0.51 3.70
CA TRP A 117 -8.67 0.24 4.93
C TRP A 117 -7.66 1.37 5.16
N TRP A 118 -6.37 1.15 4.88
CA TRP A 118 -5.31 2.15 5.03
C TRP A 118 -5.54 3.40 4.17
N THR A 119 -5.90 3.22 2.90
CA THR A 119 -6.18 4.34 1.99
C THR A 119 -7.53 4.98 2.27
N ASP A 120 -8.53 4.19 2.65
CA ASP A 120 -9.87 4.69 2.96
C ASP A 120 -9.84 5.52 4.25
N ARG A 121 -9.10 5.06 5.26
CA ARG A 121 -8.85 5.79 6.51
C ARG A 121 -8.07 7.08 6.24
N LEU A 122 -7.03 7.06 5.42
CA LEU A 122 -6.30 8.29 5.07
C LEU A 122 -7.17 9.30 4.30
N ALA A 123 -8.08 8.82 3.45
CA ALA A 123 -9.00 9.68 2.74
C ALA A 123 -9.94 10.45 3.69
N THR A 124 -10.27 9.93 4.88
CA THR A 124 -11.06 10.67 5.86
C THR A 124 -10.35 11.90 6.43
N TYR A 125 -9.03 12.00 6.27
CA TYR A 125 -8.22 13.16 6.63
C TYR A 125 -7.89 14.04 5.41
N ASN A 126 -8.61 13.87 4.29
CA ASN A 126 -8.38 14.57 3.02
C ASN A 126 -7.01 14.30 2.37
N VAL A 127 -6.36 13.17 2.72
CA VAL A 127 -5.13 12.76 2.04
C VAL A 127 -5.45 12.32 0.61
N PRO A 128 -4.74 12.81 -0.42
CA PRO A 128 -4.93 12.34 -1.78
C PRO A 128 -4.58 10.86 -1.90
N THR A 129 -5.60 10.01 -2.08
CA THR A 129 -5.42 8.56 -2.20
C THR A 129 -5.66 8.07 -3.63
N LYS A 130 -4.85 7.11 -4.08
CA LYS A 130 -5.05 6.43 -5.37
C LYS A 130 -5.14 4.93 -5.18
N PHE A 131 -6.22 4.36 -5.71
CA PHE A 131 -6.39 2.92 -5.83
C PHE A 131 -6.05 2.47 -7.25
N TRP A 132 -5.05 1.60 -7.37
CA TRP A 132 -4.65 0.93 -8.60
C TRP A 132 -5.09 -0.53 -8.52
N SER A 133 -6.20 -0.86 -9.17
CA SER A 133 -6.52 -2.26 -9.48
C SER A 133 -5.86 -2.67 -10.78
N PHE A 134 -5.57 -3.96 -10.90
CA PHE A 134 -5.16 -4.59 -12.15
C PHE A 134 -6.09 -4.21 -13.31
N GLY A 135 -7.41 -4.30 -13.13
CA GLY A 135 -8.37 -3.93 -14.18
C GLY A 135 -8.26 -2.47 -14.62
N LYS A 136 -7.97 -1.53 -13.70
CA LYS A 136 -7.78 -0.11 -14.04
C LYS A 136 -6.48 0.11 -14.80
N VAL A 137 -5.40 -0.57 -14.40
CA VAL A 137 -4.12 -0.52 -15.13
C VAL A 137 -4.28 -1.10 -16.53
N PHE A 138 -4.86 -2.28 -16.64
CA PHE A 138 -5.12 -2.95 -17.91
C PHE A 138 -5.98 -2.10 -18.85
N GLY A 139 -7.07 -1.52 -18.35
CA GLY A 139 -7.95 -0.65 -19.14
C GLY A 139 -7.25 0.61 -19.66
N ILE A 140 -6.42 1.25 -18.84
CA ILE A 140 -5.61 2.41 -19.27
C ILE A 140 -4.61 2.00 -20.35
N THR A 141 -3.90 0.89 -20.15
CA THR A 141 -2.94 0.37 -21.15
C THR A 141 -3.63 0.02 -22.46
N LEU A 142 -4.78 -0.66 -22.40
CA LEU A 142 -5.56 -1.03 -23.60
C LEU A 142 -6.03 0.22 -24.36
N ALA A 143 -6.57 1.22 -23.65
CA ALA A 143 -7.02 2.47 -24.25
C ALA A 143 -5.86 3.23 -24.92
N ALA A 144 -4.69 3.28 -24.27
CA ALA A 144 -3.49 3.91 -24.84
C ALA A 144 -3.04 3.19 -26.11
N THR A 145 -3.00 1.85 -26.11
CA THR A 145 -2.63 1.05 -27.29
C THR A 145 -3.60 1.29 -28.45
N LEU A 146 -4.90 1.28 -28.20
CA LEU A 146 -5.91 1.55 -29.24
C LEU A 146 -5.79 2.97 -29.80
N GLY A 147 -5.52 3.97 -28.95
CA GLY A 147 -5.29 5.35 -29.37
C GLY A 147 -4.09 5.48 -30.30
N VAL A 148 -2.97 4.82 -29.97
CA VAL A 148 -1.78 4.80 -30.83
C VAL A 148 -2.07 4.13 -32.18
N LEU A 149 -2.77 3.00 -32.17
CA LEU A 149 -3.16 2.32 -33.42
C LEU A 149 -4.03 3.21 -34.30
N ALA A 150 -5.03 3.89 -33.73
CA ALA A 150 -5.88 4.81 -34.48
C ALA A 150 -5.09 5.96 -35.12
N ILE A 151 -4.09 6.51 -34.42
CA ILE A 151 -3.20 7.54 -34.97
C ILE A 151 -2.39 6.97 -36.15
N ILE A 152 -1.80 5.79 -36.00
CA ILE A 152 -1.02 5.14 -37.07
C ILE A 152 -1.89 4.90 -38.31
N PHE A 153 -3.09 4.35 -38.14
CA PHE A 153 -4.04 4.14 -39.24
C PHE A 153 -4.46 5.47 -39.88
N GLY A 154 -4.70 6.51 -39.08
CA GLY A 154 -5.01 7.85 -39.59
C GLY A 154 -3.89 8.45 -40.42
N ILE A 155 -2.64 8.33 -39.97
CA ILE A 155 -1.46 8.78 -40.73
C ILE A 155 -1.32 7.98 -42.03
N ALA A 156 -1.45 6.65 -41.98
CA ALA A 156 -1.36 5.81 -43.16
C ALA A 156 -2.44 6.14 -44.19
N ALA A 157 -3.68 6.35 -43.75
CA ALA A 157 -4.78 6.75 -44.62
C ALA A 157 -4.56 8.14 -45.24
N LEU A 158 -4.01 9.10 -44.47
CA LEU A 158 -3.67 10.43 -44.97
C LEU A 158 -2.55 10.36 -46.03
N VAL A 159 -1.50 9.59 -45.77
CA VAL A 159 -0.41 9.38 -46.74
C VAL A 159 -0.92 8.75 -48.03
N PHE A 160 -1.78 7.74 -47.92
CA PHE A 160 -2.35 7.07 -49.09
C PHE A 160 -3.28 8.00 -49.89
N ALA A 161 -4.01 8.89 -49.22
CA ALA A 161 -4.88 9.87 -49.89
C ALA A 161 -4.11 11.02 -50.56
N LEU A 162 -2.85 11.25 -50.17
CA LEU A 162 -1.96 12.29 -50.73
C LEU A 162 -0.97 11.75 -51.77
N SER A 163 -0.93 10.43 -52.00
CA SER A 163 -0.10 9.74 -53.00
C SER A 163 -0.89 9.47 -54.26
#